data_AF-A0A7G9BQN3-F1
#
_entry.id   AF-A0A7G9BQN3-F1
#
_cell.length_a   1.000
_cell.length_b   1.000
_cell.length_c   1.000
_cell.angle_alpha   90.00
_cell.angle_beta   90.00
_cell.angle_gamma   90.00
#
_symmetry.space_group_name_H-M   'P 1'
#
loop_
_entity.id
_entity.type
_entity.pdbx_description
1 polymer ?
#
loop_
_entity_poly.entity_id
_entity_poly.type
_entity_poly.pdbx_seq_one_letter_code
_entity_poly.pdbx_strand_id
1 'polypeptide(L)'
;MTLKKVLLINAISSGVTGIQLALMPNFFANLFKVSYVVPFVEVGIFLILFSLFVLATAFKNPNQKSWTKLIIGMDITWVIASIIAVILLFQLISIVGSVIILAVAGWVGLMAYLQNRGLQNI
;
A
#
# COMPACT_ATOMS: atom_id res chain seq x y z
N MET A 1 0.92 -10.33 17.45
CA MET A 1 -0.01 -9.24 17.04
C MET A 1 -1.31 -9.85 16.57
N THR A 2 -2.48 -9.32 16.92
CA THR A 2 -3.77 -9.88 16.46
C THR A 2 -4.05 -9.46 15.02
N LEU A 3 -4.81 -10.27 14.25
CA LEU A 3 -5.17 -9.94 12.87
C LEU A 3 -5.83 -8.56 12.76
N LYS A 4 -6.75 -8.22 13.68
CA LYS A 4 -7.38 -6.90 13.74
C LYS A 4 -6.37 -5.76 13.85
N LYS A 5 -5.35 -5.88 14.70
CA LYS A 5 -4.32 -4.85 14.84
C LYS A 5 -3.51 -4.69 13.55
N VAL A 6 -3.17 -5.79 12.88
CA VAL A 6 -2.46 -5.74 11.58
C VAL A 6 -3.31 -5.04 10.52
N LEU A 7 -4.59 -5.39 10.41
CA LEU A 7 -5.52 -4.74 9.47
C LEU A 7 -5.66 -3.25 9.75
N LEU A 8 -5.78 -2.84 11.03
CA LEU A 8 -5.85 -1.43 11.39
C LEU A 8 -4.58 -0.66 11.04
N ILE A 9 -3.40 -1.23 11.28
CA ILE A 9 -2.13 -0.59 10.89
C ILE A 9 -2.05 -0.46 9.37
N ASN A 10 -2.40 -1.52 8.63
CA ASN A 10 -2.39 -1.45 7.18
C ASN A 10 -3.35 -0.36 6.67
N ALA A 11 -4.60 -0.36 7.15
CA ALA A 11 -5.59 0.67 6.81
C ALA A 11 -5.07 2.10 7.10
N ILE A 12 -4.54 2.35 8.30
CA ILE A 12 -4.04 3.69 8.66
C ILE A 12 -2.84 4.07 7.79
N SER A 13 -1.87 3.17 7.61
CA SER A 13 -0.69 3.46 6.81
C SER A 13 -1.02 3.70 5.33
N SER A 14 -1.87 2.86 4.71
CA SER A 14 -2.36 3.09 3.35
C SER A 14 -3.16 4.38 3.24
N GLY A 15 -4.03 4.68 4.20
CA GLY A 15 -4.85 5.88 4.20
C GLY A 15 -4.01 7.16 4.29
N VAL A 16 -3.03 7.20 5.19
CA VAL A 16 -2.11 8.34 5.32
C VAL A 16 -1.29 8.53 4.06
N THR A 17 -0.69 7.46 3.52
CA THR A 17 0.05 7.52 2.25
C THR A 17 -0.86 7.99 1.11
N GLY A 18 -2.08 7.46 1.03
CA GLY A 18 -3.05 7.82 0.01
C GLY A 18 -3.44 9.30 0.04
N ILE A 19 -3.74 9.82 1.24
CA ILE A 19 -4.05 11.25 1.46
C ILE A 19 -2.87 12.13 1.04
N GLN A 20 -1.65 11.77 1.44
CA GLN A 20 -0.45 12.53 1.09
C GLN A 20 -0.24 12.57 -0.43
N LEU A 21 -0.36 11.43 -1.11
CA LEU A 21 -0.19 11.34 -2.56
C LEU A 21 -1.28 12.11 -3.32
N ALA A 22 -2.54 12.04 -2.87
CA ALA A 22 -3.65 12.71 -3.52
C ALA A 22 -3.65 14.24 -3.33
N LEU A 23 -3.30 14.72 -2.12
CA LEU A 23 -3.38 16.14 -1.78
C LEU A 23 -2.08 16.91 -2.04
N MET A 24 -0.93 16.22 -2.04
CA MET A 24 0.39 16.84 -2.23
C MET A 24 1.18 16.21 -3.40
N PRO A 25 0.57 15.97 -4.58
CA PRO A 25 1.23 15.20 -5.63
C PRO A 25 2.47 15.91 -6.21
N ASN A 26 2.50 17.25 -6.22
CA ASN A 26 3.65 18.04 -6.67
C ASN A 26 4.91 17.80 -5.81
N PHE A 27 4.72 17.59 -4.50
CA PHE A 27 5.83 17.29 -3.60
C PHE A 27 6.51 15.97 -4.00
N PHE A 28 5.71 14.94 -4.26
CA PHE A 28 6.22 13.64 -4.68
C PHE A 28 6.76 13.64 -6.11
N ALA A 29 6.12 14.34 -7.04
CA ALA A 29 6.64 14.50 -8.40
C ALA A 29 8.04 15.14 -8.41
N ASN A 30 8.24 16.19 -7.60
CA ASN A 30 9.56 16.81 -7.43
C ASN A 30 10.58 15.87 -6.79
N LEU A 31 10.20 15.12 -5.76
CA LEU A 31 11.07 14.14 -5.11
C LEU A 31 11.50 13.01 -6.07
N PHE A 32 10.59 12.60 -6.96
CA PHE A 32 10.82 11.58 -7.98
C PHE A 32 11.48 12.15 -9.25
N LYS A 33 11.69 13.48 -9.33
CA LYS A 33 12.22 14.20 -10.51
C LYS A 33 11.42 13.95 -11.79
N VAL A 34 10.09 13.88 -11.66
CA VAL A 34 9.17 13.73 -12.80
C VAL A 34 8.27 14.95 -12.93
N SER A 35 7.83 15.24 -14.15
CA SER A 35 6.95 16.38 -14.45
C SER A 35 5.46 16.05 -14.31
N TYR A 36 5.10 14.76 -14.34
CA TYR A 36 3.71 14.32 -14.33
C TYR A 36 3.25 13.98 -12.92
N VAL A 37 2.12 14.56 -12.51
CA VAL A 37 1.53 14.39 -11.16
C VAL A 37 0.41 13.35 -11.11
N VAL A 38 -0.17 13.04 -12.28
CA VAL A 38 -1.36 12.18 -12.41
C VAL A 38 -1.18 10.81 -11.74
N PRO A 39 -0.07 10.07 -11.93
CA PRO A 39 0.10 8.76 -11.31
C PRO A 39 0.06 8.81 -9.77
N PHE A 40 0.57 9.88 -9.15
CA PHE A 40 0.53 10.03 -7.69
C PHE A 40 -0.90 10.25 -7.20
N VAL A 41 -1.70 11.06 -7.91
CA VAL A 41 -3.11 11.31 -7.54
C VAL A 41 -3.94 10.03 -7.69
N GLU A 42 -3.78 9.29 -8.79
CA GLU A 42 -4.50 8.03 -9.03
C GLU A 42 -4.17 6.99 -7.96
N VAL A 43 -2.87 6.80 -7.68
CA VAL A 43 -2.42 5.92 -6.60
C VAL A 43 -2.97 6.40 -5.25
N GLY A 44 -2.96 7.70 -4.99
CA GLY A 44 -3.48 8.28 -3.76
C GLY A 44 -4.96 7.95 -3.52
N ILE A 45 -5.79 8.16 -4.55
CA ILE A 45 -7.22 7.83 -4.51
C ILE A 45 -7.43 6.33 -4.31
N PHE A 46 -6.70 5.49 -5.05
CA PHE A 46 -6.76 4.04 -4.90
C PHE A 46 -6.45 3.61 -3.46
N LEU A 47 -5.37 4.15 -2.87
CA LEU A 47 -4.96 3.82 -1.50
C LEU A 47 -5.98 4.30 -0.44
N ILE A 48 -6.63 5.43 -0.67
CA ILE A 48 -7.73 5.89 0.19
C ILE A 48 -8.88 4.88 0.15
N LEU A 49 -9.35 4.49 -1.04
CA LEU A 49 -10.43 3.51 -1.19
C LEU A 49 -10.05 2.14 -0.59
N PHE A 50 -8.84 1.68 -0.87
CA PHE A 50 -8.28 0.45 -0.29
C PHE A 50 -8.24 0.53 1.24
N SER A 51 -7.78 1.64 1.81
CA SER A 51 -7.71 1.81 3.27
C SER A 51 -9.08 1.73 3.94
N LEU A 52 -10.13 2.30 3.31
CA LEU A 52 -11.51 2.21 3.80
C LEU A 52 -12.01 0.76 3.76
N PHE A 53 -11.67 0.01 2.71
CA PHE A 53 -12.00 -1.41 2.63
C PHE A 53 -11.30 -2.24 3.71
N VAL A 54 -10.00 -2.01 3.94
CA VAL A 54 -9.25 -2.70 5.01
C VAL A 54 -9.80 -2.33 6.39
N LEU A 55 -10.15 -1.05 6.61
CA LEU A 55 -10.73 -0.57 7.86
C LEU A 55 -12.09 -1.22 8.13
N ALA A 56 -12.97 -1.27 7.13
CA ALA A 56 -14.25 -1.97 7.22
C ALA A 56 -14.06 -3.47 7.55
N THR A 57 -13.07 -4.12 6.93
CA THR A 57 -12.72 -5.51 7.21
C THR A 57 -12.25 -5.71 8.64
N ALA A 58 -11.46 -4.77 9.19
CA ALA A 58 -10.98 -4.81 10.57
C ALA A 58 -12.12 -4.71 11.62
N PHE A 59 -13.23 -4.03 11.28
CA PHE A 59 -14.36 -3.81 12.18
C PHE A 59 -15.51 -4.82 12.05
N LYS A 60 -15.83 -5.33 10.85
CA LYS A 60 -17.04 -6.15 10.63
C LYS A 60 -17.00 -7.53 11.29
N ASN A 61 -15.90 -8.25 11.19
CA ASN A 61 -15.54 -9.44 11.97
C ASN A 61 -14.29 -10.06 11.33
N PRO A 62 -13.14 -10.14 12.01
CA PRO A 62 -11.90 -10.70 11.44
C PRO A 62 -11.99 -12.19 11.02
N ASN A 63 -13.10 -12.86 11.32
CA ASN A 63 -13.38 -14.25 10.91
C ASN A 63 -13.85 -14.39 9.45
N GLN A 64 -14.19 -13.30 8.75
CA GLN A 64 -14.46 -13.37 7.30
C GLN A 64 -13.14 -13.54 6.53
N LYS A 65 -12.65 -14.78 6.51
CA LYS A 65 -11.36 -15.16 5.90
C LYS A 65 -11.25 -14.72 4.43
N SER A 66 -12.37 -14.60 3.70
CA SER A 66 -12.39 -14.19 2.29
C SER A 66 -11.89 -12.75 2.07
N TRP A 67 -12.38 -11.77 2.84
CA TRP A 67 -11.97 -10.37 2.67
C TRP A 67 -10.52 -10.16 3.04
N THR A 68 -10.06 -10.76 4.14
CA THR A 68 -8.65 -10.71 4.52
C THR A 68 -7.76 -11.37 3.46
N LYS A 69 -8.17 -12.51 2.86
CA LYS A 69 -7.43 -13.12 1.74
C LYS A 69 -7.37 -12.22 0.52
N LEU A 70 -8.45 -11.49 0.21
CA LEU A 70 -8.45 -10.51 -0.87
C LEU A 70 -7.48 -9.36 -0.59
N ILE A 71 -7.45 -8.83 0.65
CA ILE A 71 -6.49 -7.80 1.08
C ILE A 71 -5.05 -8.30 0.90
N ILE A 72 -4.75 -9.50 1.39
CA ILE A 72 -3.42 -10.12 1.22
C ILE A 72 -3.06 -10.25 -0.26
N GLY A 73 -4.01 -10.67 -1.10
CA GLY A 73 -3.81 -10.76 -2.54
C GLY A 73 -3.47 -9.40 -3.16
N MET A 74 -4.24 -8.37 -2.81
CA MET A 74 -3.97 -7.00 -3.27
C MET A 74 -2.61 -6.47 -2.78
N ASP A 75 -2.24 -6.70 -1.52
CA ASP A 75 -0.95 -6.31 -0.96
C ASP A 75 0.21 -7.03 -1.68
N ILE A 76 0.09 -8.33 -1.95
CA ILE A 76 1.10 -9.08 -2.71
C ILE A 76 1.21 -8.55 -4.14
N THR A 77 0.09 -8.33 -4.82
CA THR A 77 0.08 -7.74 -6.16
C THR A 77 0.73 -6.36 -6.15
N TRP A 78 0.46 -5.53 -5.14
CA TRP A 78 1.07 -4.23 -4.97
C TRP A 78 2.59 -4.31 -4.84
N VAL A 79 3.11 -5.24 -4.04
CA VAL A 79 4.55 -5.47 -3.87
C VAL A 79 5.20 -5.88 -5.19
N ILE A 80 4.62 -6.86 -5.89
CA ILE A 80 5.13 -7.32 -7.18
C ILE A 80 5.13 -6.19 -8.21
N ALA A 81 4.01 -5.46 -8.31
CA ALA A 81 3.88 -4.31 -9.21
C ALA A 81 4.91 -3.21 -8.87
N SER A 82 5.19 -2.97 -7.58
CA SER A 82 6.18 -2.00 -7.13
C SER A 82 7.59 -2.37 -7.55
N ILE A 83 7.97 -3.65 -7.41
CA ILE A 83 9.28 -4.16 -7.85
C ILE A 83 9.41 -4.02 -9.37
N ILE A 84 8.37 -4.43 -10.12
CA ILE A 84 8.33 -4.29 -11.58
C ILE A 84 8.43 -2.81 -11.99
N ALA A 85 7.69 -1.92 -11.32
CA ALA A 85 7.70 -0.49 -11.59
C ALA A 85 9.10 0.10 -11.41
N VAL A 86 9.82 -0.25 -10.34
CA VAL A 86 11.20 0.23 -10.14
C VAL A 86 12.13 -0.29 -11.23
N ILE A 87 12.04 -1.57 -11.62
CA ILE A 87 12.88 -2.14 -12.68
C ILE A 87 12.65 -1.40 -14.01
N LEU A 88 11.39 -1.18 -14.39
CA LEU A 88 11.03 -0.55 -15.66
C LEU A 88 11.28 0.97 -15.68
N LEU A 89 11.11 1.64 -14.54
CA LEU A 89 11.17 3.10 -14.44
C LEU A 89 12.47 3.61 -13.84
N PHE A 90 13.44 2.75 -13.50
CA PHE A 90 14.65 3.12 -12.77
C PHE A 90 15.42 4.31 -13.37
N GLN A 91 15.45 4.42 -14.70
CA GLN A 91 16.13 5.50 -15.43
C GLN A 91 15.27 6.78 -15.57
N LEU A 92 13.97 6.68 -15.30
CA LEU A 92 12.98 7.75 -15.47
C LEU A 92 12.63 8.44 -14.14
N ILE A 93 12.87 7.77 -13.01
CA ILE A 93 12.63 8.32 -11.68
C ILE A 93 13.94 8.48 -10.90
N SER A 94 13.94 9.35 -9.90
CA SER A 94 15.12 9.54 -9.05
C SER A 94 15.44 8.27 -8.25
N ILE A 95 16.73 8.11 -7.88
CA ILE A 95 17.17 7.03 -6.98
C ILE A 95 16.38 7.06 -5.67
N VAL A 96 16.10 8.26 -5.14
CA VAL A 96 15.30 8.45 -3.94
C VAL A 96 13.87 7.94 -4.13
N GLY A 97 13.24 8.25 -5.28
CA GLY A 97 11.92 7.73 -5.63
C GLY A 97 11.89 6.20 -5.70
N SER A 98 12.89 5.59 -6.35
CA SER A 98 13.05 4.14 -6.42
C SER A 98 13.16 3.51 -5.03
N VAL A 99 13.99 4.08 -4.15
CA VAL A 99 14.15 3.61 -2.77
C VAL A 99 12.84 3.74 -1.98
N ILE A 100 12.10 4.84 -2.15
CA ILE A 100 10.80 5.04 -1.49
C ILE A 100 9.80 3.98 -1.95
N ILE A 101 9.69 3.70 -3.25
CA ILE A 101 8.79 2.65 -3.76
C ILE A 101 9.13 1.30 -3.09
N LEU A 102 10.41 0.93 -3.05
CA LEU A 102 10.84 -0.34 -2.46
C LEU A 102 10.62 -0.39 -0.94
N ALA A 103 10.81 0.73 -0.24
CA ALA A 103 10.55 0.81 1.20
C ALA A 103 9.05 0.61 1.50
N VAL A 104 8.18 1.26 0.73
CA VAL A 104 6.72 1.08 0.82
C VAL A 104 6.33 -0.36 0.47
N ALA A 105 6.92 -0.94 -0.58
CA ALA A 105 6.70 -2.34 -0.94
C ALA A 105 7.13 -3.31 0.18
N GLY A 106 8.28 -3.06 0.81
CA GLY A 106 8.72 -3.84 1.97
C GLY A 106 7.75 -3.76 3.14
N TRP A 107 7.23 -2.56 3.42
CA TRP A 107 6.21 -2.36 4.46
C TRP A 107 4.90 -3.09 4.16
N VAL A 108 4.37 -2.96 2.94
CA VAL A 108 3.15 -3.63 2.50
C VAL A 108 3.34 -5.16 2.50
N GLY A 109 4.50 -5.66 2.06
CA GLY A 109 4.84 -7.08 2.13
C GLY A 109 4.88 -7.62 3.55
N LEU A 110 5.40 -6.82 4.50
CA LEU A 110 5.34 -7.16 5.93
C LEU A 110 3.89 -7.24 6.43
N MET A 111 3.02 -6.30 6.03
CA MET A 111 1.60 -6.35 6.38
C MET A 111 0.93 -7.62 5.84
N ALA A 112 1.14 -7.95 4.56
CA ALA A 112 0.61 -9.18 3.95
C ALA A 112 1.07 -10.44 4.70
N TYR A 113 2.36 -10.52 5.06
CA TYR A 113 2.90 -11.62 5.84
C TYR A 113 2.23 -11.73 7.22
N LEU A 114 2.10 -10.61 7.94
CA LEU A 114 1.47 -10.58 9.27
C LEU A 114 -0.03 -10.89 9.23
N GLN A 115 -0.75 -10.45 8.19
CA GLN A 115 -2.16 -10.78 7.97
C GLN A 115 -2.32 -12.28 7.69
N ASN A 116 -1.48 -12.85 6.84
CA ASN A 116 -1.51 -14.28 6.51
C ASN A 116 -1.22 -15.14 7.75
N ARG A 117 -0.19 -14.78 8.52
CA ARG A 117 0.11 -15.43 9.80
C ARG A 117 -1.05 -15.26 10.79
N GLY A 118 -1.67 -14.09 10.84
CA GLY A 118 -2.85 -13.82 11.68
C GLY A 118 -4.03 -14.73 11.33
N LEU A 119 -4.30 -14.94 10.04
CA LEU A 119 -5.38 -15.82 9.56
C LEU A 119 -5.18 -17.30 9.90
N GLN A 120 -3.93 -17.77 9.91
CA GLN A 120 -3.61 -19.17 10.25
C GLN A 120 -3.81 -19.48 11.75
N ASN A 121 -3.81 -18.44 12.59
CA ASN A 121 -3.97 -18.55 14.04
C ASN A 121 -5.41 -18.25 14.52
N ILE A 122 -6.39 -18.23 13.61
CA ILE A 122 -7.84 -18.06 13.86
C ILE A 122 -8.58 -19.30 13.36
#